data_AF-A0A382AHS1-F1
#
_entry.id   AF-A0A382AHS1-F1
#
_cell.length_a   1.000
_cell.length_b   1.000
_cell.length_c   1.000
_cell.angle_alpha   90.00
_cell.angle_beta   90.00
_cell.angle_gamma   90.00
#
_symmetry.space_group_name_H-M   'P 1'
#
loop_
_entity.id
_entity.type
_entity.pdbx_description
1 polymer ?
#
loop_
_entity_poly.entity_id
_entity_poly.type
_entity_poly.pdbx_seq_one_letter_code
_entity_poly.pdbx_strand_id
1 'polypeptide(L)'
;MFRLKCLADSAVQGVLLIAGWLSLGLFGGVIAQEGKPYGLAKREPWENTHFVGTPEPPLPYTVGPVFTNQAWHAPIFIAPEPSSDQLFALLHESSGKPTELVVFRDEPKTAERTQLIELPGRIAYSFCFDPDYADNGQLYLF
;
A
#
# COMPACT_ATOMS: atom_id res chain seq x y z
N MET A 1 75.50 11.05 -4.50
CA MET A 1 76.73 10.37 -4.02
C MET A 1 76.59 10.18 -2.52
N PHE A 2 77.01 9.02 -2.01
CA PHE A 2 77.00 8.55 -0.61
C PHE A 2 75.83 7.70 -0.10
N ARG A 3 76.26 6.58 0.49
CA ARG A 3 75.59 5.33 0.82
C ARG A 3 75.01 5.32 2.25
N LEU A 4 73.94 4.54 2.37
CA LEU A 4 73.57 3.59 3.41
C LEU A 4 74.52 3.40 4.62
N LYS A 5 73.95 3.41 5.83
CA LYS A 5 74.35 2.56 6.95
C LYS A 5 73.11 2.03 7.70
N CYS A 6 72.92 0.71 7.62
CA CYS A 6 72.36 -0.19 8.64
C CYS A 6 72.92 0.11 10.05
N LEU A 7 72.40 -0.33 11.20
CA LEU A 7 71.25 -1.07 11.72
C LEU A 7 71.63 -1.34 13.19
N ALA A 8 70.75 -1.17 14.19
CA ALA A 8 70.71 -1.98 15.43
C ALA A 8 69.79 -1.39 16.52
N ASP A 9 68.87 -2.24 16.98
CA ASP A 9 68.42 -2.46 18.35
C ASP A 9 67.85 -1.32 19.22
N SER A 10 66.54 -1.41 19.46
CA SER A 10 65.97 -1.52 20.82
C SER A 10 64.44 -1.59 20.74
N ALA A 11 63.93 -2.77 20.36
CA ALA A 11 62.59 -3.17 20.76
C ALA A 11 62.61 -3.47 22.27
N VAL A 12 61.45 -3.35 22.93
CA VAL A 12 61.24 -3.54 24.39
C VAL A 12 61.39 -2.27 25.22
N GLN A 13 60.53 -1.28 24.99
CA GLN A 13 60.09 -0.36 26.06
C GLN A 13 58.74 0.35 25.83
N GLY A 14 58.07 0.14 24.68
CA GLY A 14 56.86 0.87 24.30
C GLY A 14 55.49 0.23 24.60
N VAL A 15 55.42 -0.94 25.27
CA VAL A 15 54.15 -1.71 25.36
C VAL A 15 53.35 -1.43 26.65
N LEU A 16 53.93 -0.79 27.67
CA LEU A 16 53.27 -0.62 28.97
C LEU A 16 52.46 0.67 29.16
N LEU A 17 52.42 1.58 28.18
CA LEU A 17 51.71 2.87 28.33
C LEU A 17 50.38 2.99 27.56
N ILE A 18 49.97 1.99 26.78
CA ILE A 18 48.70 2.02 26.03
C ILE A 18 47.57 1.28 26.78
N ALA A 19 47.90 0.40 27.73
CA ALA A 19 46.91 -0.34 28.51
C ALA A 19 46.16 0.52 29.56
N GLY A 20 46.73 1.67 29.95
CA GLY A 20 46.13 2.54 30.97
C GLY A 20 45.03 3.48 30.47
N TRP A 21 44.88 3.64 29.16
CA TRP A 21 43.88 4.55 28.57
C TRP A 21 42.64 3.84 28.04
N LEU A 22 42.66 2.50 27.95
CA LEU A 22 41.48 1.71 27.57
C LEU A 22 40.58 1.34 28.76
N SER A 23 41.07 1.48 30.00
CA SER A 23 40.33 1.09 31.21
C SER A 23 39.45 2.20 31.81
N LEU A 24 39.52 3.44 31.29
CA LEU A 24 38.70 4.57 31.76
C LEU A 24 37.52 4.93 30.84
N GLY A 25 37.26 4.13 29.80
CA GLY A 25 36.09 4.30 28.91
C GLY A 25 34.93 3.35 29.21
N LEU A 26 35.09 2.43 30.18
CA LEU A 26 34.13 1.35 30.46
C LEU A 26 33.16 1.62 31.61
N PHE A 27 33.19 2.82 32.22
CA PHE A 27 32.15 3.23 33.16
C PHE A 27 30.99 3.95 32.44
N GLY A 28 30.09 3.13 31.88
CA GLY A 28 28.68 3.23 32.23
C GLY A 28 27.95 4.53 31.89
N GLY A 29 28.01 4.98 30.64
CA GLY A 29 26.94 5.78 30.08
C GLY A 29 25.77 4.89 29.66
N VAL A 30 24.98 4.40 30.60
CA VAL A 30 23.63 3.91 30.26
C VAL A 30 22.82 5.16 29.94
N ILE A 31 22.73 5.53 28.66
CA ILE A 31 21.65 6.40 28.21
C ILE A 31 20.38 5.60 28.43
N ALA A 32 19.71 5.86 29.56
CA ALA A 32 18.34 5.44 29.74
C ALA A 32 17.56 6.04 28.56
N GLN A 33 17.04 5.19 27.67
CA GLN A 33 16.02 5.65 26.73
C GLN A 33 14.86 6.15 27.58
N GLU A 34 14.74 7.47 27.71
CA GLU A 34 13.51 8.10 28.19
C GLU A 34 12.38 7.57 27.29
N GLY A 35 11.54 6.71 27.86
CA GLY A 35 10.40 6.15 27.17
C GLY A 35 9.56 7.31 26.64
N LYS A 36 9.19 7.24 25.35
CA LYS A 36 8.29 8.24 24.74
C LYS A 36 7.08 8.43 25.66
N PRO A 37 6.62 9.66 25.93
CA PRO A 37 5.53 9.92 26.88
C PRO A 37 4.16 9.44 26.39
N TYR A 38 4.12 8.74 25.25
CA TYR A 38 2.94 8.23 24.60
C TYR A 38 3.23 6.88 23.94
N GLY A 39 2.18 6.06 23.86
CA GLY A 39 2.24 4.70 23.31
C GLY A 39 2.39 3.63 24.39
N LEU A 40 1.94 2.41 24.06
CA LEU A 40 2.12 1.26 24.92
C LEU A 40 3.54 0.72 24.77
N ALA A 41 4.18 0.35 25.89
CA ALA A 41 5.51 -0.28 25.88
C ALA A 41 5.51 -1.62 25.12
N LYS A 42 4.36 -2.32 25.15
CA LYS A 42 4.10 -3.57 24.42
C LYS A 42 2.62 -3.61 24.06
N ARG A 43 2.29 -4.03 22.84
CA ARG A 43 0.90 -4.33 22.46
C ARG A 43 0.58 -5.75 22.93
N GLU A 44 -0.44 -5.89 23.76
CA GLU A 44 -0.96 -7.22 24.06
C GLU A 44 -1.72 -7.75 22.84
N PRO A 45 -1.47 -9.00 22.42
CA PRO A 45 -2.21 -9.63 21.34
C PRO A 45 -3.71 -9.67 21.64
N TRP A 46 -4.52 -9.44 20.62
CA TRP A 46 -5.96 -9.65 20.70
C TRP A 46 -6.24 -11.15 20.59
N GLU A 47 -6.50 -11.80 21.73
CA GLU A 47 -6.71 -13.26 21.84
C GLU A 47 -8.18 -13.69 21.65
N ASN A 48 -9.10 -12.77 21.32
CA ASN A 48 -10.50 -13.15 21.18
C ASN A 48 -10.71 -13.99 19.90
N THR A 49 -10.87 -15.30 20.11
CA THR A 49 -11.05 -16.34 19.10
C THR A 49 -12.52 -16.59 18.75
N HIS A 50 -13.47 -15.98 19.49
CA HIS A 50 -14.89 -16.18 19.28
C HIS A 50 -15.65 -14.86 19.20
N PHE A 51 -16.12 -14.54 18.00
CA PHE A 51 -17.13 -13.51 17.82
C PHE A 51 -18.48 -14.05 18.31
N VAL A 52 -18.90 -13.64 19.51
CA VAL A 52 -20.20 -14.03 20.08
C VAL A 52 -21.25 -13.04 19.63
N GLY A 53 -22.13 -13.48 18.73
CA GLY A 53 -23.32 -12.76 18.30
C GLY A 53 -23.49 -12.72 16.79
N THR A 54 -24.71 -12.97 16.33
CA THR A 54 -25.22 -12.43 15.07
C THR A 54 -26.00 -11.17 15.46
N PRO A 55 -25.98 -10.07 14.69
CA PRO A 55 -26.88 -8.95 14.96
C PRO A 55 -28.32 -9.48 15.07
N GLU A 56 -28.88 -9.39 16.27
CA GLU A 56 -30.27 -9.69 16.56
C GLU A 56 -30.95 -8.35 16.88
N PRO A 57 -31.93 -7.89 16.08
CA PRO A 57 -32.56 -8.55 14.93
C PRO A 57 -31.70 -8.57 13.65
N PRO A 58 -32.03 -9.45 12.66
CA PRO A 58 -31.36 -9.46 11.36
C PRO A 58 -31.42 -8.08 10.71
N LEU A 59 -30.37 -7.77 9.93
CA LEU A 59 -30.29 -6.50 9.22
C LEU A 59 -31.50 -6.35 8.27
N PRO A 60 -32.09 -5.15 8.18
CA PRO A 60 -33.26 -4.90 7.33
C PRO A 60 -32.97 -5.01 5.82
N TYR A 61 -31.70 -5.10 5.43
CA TYR A 61 -31.26 -5.18 4.04
C TYR A 61 -30.41 -6.43 3.83
N THR A 62 -30.64 -7.09 2.69
CA THR A 62 -29.84 -8.22 2.21
C THR A 62 -29.20 -7.87 0.86
N VAL A 63 -28.11 -8.56 0.54
CA VAL A 63 -27.49 -8.50 -0.78
C VAL A 63 -28.15 -9.50 -1.73
N GLY A 64 -28.17 -9.18 -3.02
CA GLY A 64 -28.59 -10.08 -4.09
C GLY A 64 -27.64 -9.93 -5.29
N PRO A 65 -27.38 -11.01 -6.04
CA PRO A 65 -26.53 -10.93 -7.22
C PRO A 65 -27.23 -10.11 -8.32
N VAL A 66 -26.49 -9.21 -8.98
CA VAL A 66 -26.93 -8.38 -10.10
C VAL A 66 -25.87 -8.44 -11.21
N PHE A 67 -26.27 -8.23 -12.46
CA PHE A 67 -25.39 -8.31 -13.64
C PHE A 67 -24.69 -9.67 -13.78
N THR A 68 -25.42 -10.75 -13.53
CA THR A 68 -24.89 -12.13 -13.56
C THR A 68 -24.52 -12.60 -14.97
N ASN A 69 -24.98 -11.90 -16.00
CA ASN A 69 -24.68 -12.21 -17.40
C ASN A 69 -23.36 -11.56 -17.89
N GLN A 70 -22.70 -10.78 -17.04
CA GLN A 70 -21.41 -10.14 -17.34
C GLN A 70 -20.25 -10.98 -16.81
N ALA A 71 -19.16 -11.04 -17.57
CA ALA A 71 -17.90 -11.60 -17.07
C ALA A 71 -17.17 -10.53 -16.23
N TRP A 72 -17.17 -10.66 -14.92
CA TRP A 72 -16.48 -9.71 -14.05
C TRP A 72 -15.04 -10.15 -13.81
N HIS A 73 -14.10 -9.30 -14.20
CA HIS A 73 -12.68 -9.51 -13.97
C HIS A 73 -12.14 -8.37 -13.10
N ALA A 74 -12.05 -8.61 -11.80
CA ALA A 74 -11.56 -7.66 -10.81
C ALA A 74 -12.13 -6.23 -10.97
N PRO A 75 -13.47 -6.05 -10.88
CA PRO A 75 -14.08 -4.72 -10.92
C PRO A 75 -13.64 -3.91 -9.70
N ILE A 76 -13.19 -2.68 -9.92
CA ILE A 76 -12.73 -1.77 -8.86
C ILE A 76 -13.77 -0.70 -8.56
N PHE A 77 -14.36 -0.11 -9.60
CA PHE A 77 -15.26 1.03 -9.46
C PHE A 77 -16.37 0.97 -10.49
N ILE A 78 -17.57 1.42 -10.12
CA ILE A 78 -18.74 1.51 -10.99
C ILE A 78 -19.50 2.80 -10.69
N ALA A 79 -19.95 3.50 -11.71
CA ALA A 79 -20.80 4.66 -11.55
C ALA A 79 -21.77 4.82 -12.74
N PRO A 80 -22.98 5.33 -12.50
CA PRO A 80 -23.91 5.68 -13.57
C PRO A 80 -23.42 6.90 -14.32
N GLU A 81 -23.57 6.86 -15.64
CA GLU A 81 -23.39 8.03 -16.48
C GLU A 81 -24.51 9.05 -16.20
N PRO A 82 -24.19 10.34 -16.04
CA PRO A 82 -25.20 11.36 -15.82
C PRO A 82 -26.23 11.40 -16.96
N SER A 83 -27.51 11.43 -16.60
CA SER A 83 -28.63 11.62 -17.54
C SER A 83 -28.78 10.53 -18.62
N SER A 84 -28.24 9.33 -18.41
CA SER A 84 -28.42 8.18 -19.33
C SER A 84 -28.84 6.90 -18.59
N ASP A 85 -29.04 5.82 -19.33
CA ASP A 85 -29.25 4.47 -18.81
C ASP A 85 -27.98 3.60 -18.90
N GLN A 86 -26.80 4.21 -18.89
CA GLN A 86 -25.51 3.52 -18.96
C GLN A 86 -24.79 3.50 -17.59
N LEU A 87 -24.12 2.38 -17.34
CA LEU A 87 -23.16 2.20 -16.26
C LEU A 87 -21.76 2.11 -16.83
N PHE A 88 -20.84 2.80 -16.17
CA PHE A 88 -19.42 2.73 -16.44
C PHE A 88 -18.78 1.89 -15.34
N ALA A 89 -17.93 0.94 -15.71
CA ALA A 89 -17.15 0.14 -14.77
C ALA A 89 -15.67 0.16 -15.11
N LEU A 90 -14.85 0.24 -14.08
CA LEU A 90 -13.40 0.19 -14.15
C LEU A 90 -12.94 -1.21 -13.70
N LEU A 91 -12.25 -1.91 -14.59
CA LEU A 91 -11.76 -3.27 -14.39
C LEU A 91 -10.23 -3.25 -14.35
N HIS A 92 -9.63 -3.91 -13.37
CA HIS A 92 -8.18 -4.02 -13.31
C HIS A 92 -7.74 -5.32 -12.66
N GLU A 93 -7.05 -6.16 -13.43
CA GLU A 93 -6.49 -7.41 -12.95
C GLU A 93 -5.00 -7.24 -12.62
N SER A 94 -4.57 -7.80 -11.48
CA SER A 94 -3.17 -7.77 -11.05
C SER A 94 -2.24 -8.64 -11.92
N SER A 95 -2.77 -9.38 -12.90
CA SER A 95 -2.05 -10.32 -13.76
C SER A 95 -1.35 -9.66 -14.96
N GLY A 96 -1.15 -8.34 -14.94
CA GLY A 96 -0.51 -7.59 -16.01
C GLY A 96 -1.42 -7.26 -17.20
N LYS A 97 -2.74 -7.55 -17.10
CA LYS A 97 -3.72 -7.04 -18.05
C LYS A 97 -3.89 -5.52 -17.88
N PRO A 98 -4.20 -4.79 -18.94
CA PRO A 98 -4.44 -3.36 -18.85
C PRO A 98 -5.68 -3.06 -17.99
N THR A 99 -5.73 -1.86 -17.43
CA THR A 99 -6.96 -1.35 -16.81
C THR A 99 -7.94 -0.99 -17.92
N GLU A 100 -9.20 -1.40 -17.80
CA GLU A 100 -10.24 -1.17 -18.79
C GLU A 100 -11.37 -0.33 -18.20
N LEU A 101 -11.77 0.72 -18.90
CA LEU A 101 -13.05 1.40 -18.66
C LEU A 101 -14.07 0.84 -19.65
N VAL A 102 -15.10 0.19 -19.14
CA VAL A 102 -16.18 -0.40 -19.93
C VAL A 102 -17.49 0.32 -19.66
N VAL A 103 -18.37 0.37 -20.65
CA VAL A 103 -19.72 0.88 -20.55
C VAL A 103 -20.72 -0.18 -20.96
N PHE A 104 -21.85 -0.24 -20.25
CA PHE A 104 -22.95 -1.16 -20.54
C PHE A 104 -24.26 -0.57 -20.03
N ARG A 105 -25.38 -1.09 -20.51
CA ARG A 105 -26.70 -0.65 -20.08
C ARG A 105 -26.97 -1.03 -18.62
N ASP A 106 -27.54 -0.11 -17.84
CA ASP A 106 -28.06 -0.32 -16.48
C ASP A 106 -29.32 -1.20 -16.48
N GLU A 107 -29.14 -2.45 -16.90
CA GLU A 107 -30.17 -3.47 -16.90
C GLU A 107 -29.56 -4.79 -16.40
N PRO A 108 -30.14 -5.45 -15.37
CA PRO A 108 -29.53 -6.63 -14.74
C PRO A 108 -29.23 -7.80 -15.68
N LYS A 109 -29.92 -7.88 -16.82
CA LYS A 109 -29.78 -8.95 -17.82
C LYS A 109 -28.79 -8.62 -18.94
N THR A 110 -28.23 -7.42 -18.96
CA THR A 110 -27.26 -6.99 -19.97
C THR A 110 -26.05 -7.92 -19.96
N ALA A 111 -25.76 -8.54 -21.12
CA ALA A 111 -24.59 -9.40 -21.32
C ALA A 111 -23.47 -8.69 -22.10
N GLU A 112 -23.84 -7.74 -22.95
CA GLU A 112 -22.90 -7.00 -23.79
C GLU A 112 -22.32 -5.80 -23.04
N ARG A 113 -21.10 -5.41 -23.40
CA ARG A 113 -20.46 -4.19 -22.95
C ARG A 113 -19.49 -3.69 -23.99
N THR A 114 -19.22 -2.39 -23.97
CA THR A 114 -18.27 -1.74 -24.86
C THR A 114 -17.07 -1.27 -24.05
N GLN A 115 -15.86 -1.58 -24.51
CA GLN A 115 -14.64 -1.02 -23.93
C GLN A 115 -14.41 0.37 -24.50
N LEU A 116 -14.34 1.38 -23.62
CA LEU A 116 -14.13 2.79 -24.00
C LEU A 116 -12.65 3.16 -23.97
N ILE A 117 -11.95 2.76 -22.91
CA ILE A 117 -10.55 3.11 -22.68
C ILE A 117 -9.79 1.87 -22.23
N GLU A 118 -8.61 1.68 -22.81
CA GLU A 118 -7.58 0.78 -22.31
C GLU A 118 -6.42 1.62 -21.76
N LEU A 119 -5.92 1.27 -20.57
CA LEU A 119 -4.77 1.92 -19.94
C LEU A 119 -3.63 0.90 -19.72
N PRO A 120 -2.72 0.76 -20.70
CA PRO A 120 -1.59 -0.17 -20.59
C PRO A 120 -0.60 0.29 -19.52
N GLY A 121 -0.22 -0.63 -18.62
CA GLY A 121 0.80 -0.36 -17.60
C GLY A 121 0.42 0.71 -16.57
N ARG A 122 -0.85 1.10 -16.50
CA ARG A 122 -1.38 2.06 -15.54
C ARG A 122 -2.56 1.46 -14.80
N ILE A 123 -2.70 1.87 -13.55
CA ILE A 123 -3.81 1.50 -12.69
C ILE A 123 -4.59 2.79 -12.42
N ALA A 124 -5.89 2.73 -12.63
CA ALA A 124 -6.84 3.71 -12.11
C ALA A 124 -7.72 2.98 -11.09
N TYR A 125 -8.02 3.65 -9.99
CA TYR A 125 -8.85 3.15 -8.90
C TYR A 125 -10.26 3.71 -8.93
N SER A 126 -10.48 4.86 -9.57
CA SER A 126 -11.81 5.44 -9.70
C SER A 126 -11.90 6.41 -10.88
N PHE A 127 -13.11 6.90 -11.13
CA PHE A 127 -13.34 7.98 -12.06
C PHE A 127 -14.48 8.90 -11.58
N CYS A 128 -14.53 10.11 -12.10
CA CYS A 128 -15.70 10.97 -11.98
C CYS A 128 -16.01 11.65 -13.32
N PHE A 129 -17.29 11.95 -13.52
CA PHE A 129 -17.74 12.76 -14.65
C PHE A 129 -17.55 14.24 -14.31
N ASP A 130 -17.18 15.02 -15.31
CA ASP A 130 -17.19 16.48 -15.19
C ASP A 130 -18.61 16.97 -14.85
N PRO A 131 -18.78 18.03 -14.05
CA PRO A 131 -20.11 18.57 -13.76
C PRO A 131 -20.90 18.96 -15.03
N ASP A 132 -20.20 19.30 -16.12
CA ASP A 132 -20.77 19.65 -17.42
C ASP A 132 -20.63 18.52 -18.45
N TYR A 133 -20.60 17.26 -17.98
CA TYR A 133 -20.40 16.06 -18.80
C TYR A 133 -21.36 15.95 -19.99
N ALA A 134 -22.62 16.38 -19.82
CA ALA A 134 -23.62 16.33 -20.88
C ALA A 134 -23.22 17.15 -22.11
N ASP A 135 -22.50 18.26 -21.90
CA ASP A 135 -22.07 19.17 -22.96
C ASP A 135 -20.63 18.90 -23.41
N ASN A 136 -19.75 18.46 -22.50
CA ASN A 136 -18.31 18.33 -22.77
C ASN A 136 -17.79 16.89 -22.92
N GLY A 137 -18.51 15.88 -22.43
CA GLY A 137 -18.13 14.46 -22.46
C GLY A 137 -16.85 14.12 -21.67
N GLN A 138 -16.42 14.98 -20.74
CA GLN A 138 -15.16 14.82 -20.01
C GLN A 138 -15.32 13.95 -18.76
N LEU A 139 -14.41 13.01 -18.59
CA LEU A 139 -14.30 12.21 -17.36
C LEU A 139 -12.84 12.20 -16.89
N TYR A 140 -12.67 12.12 -15.58
CA TYR A 140 -11.36 12.12 -14.93
C TYR A 140 -11.10 10.77 -14.29
N LEU A 141 -9.88 10.26 -14.45
CA LEU A 141 -9.43 8.99 -13.88
C LEU A 141 -8.43 9.26 -12.75
N PHE A 142 -8.55 8.52 -11.64
CA PHE A 142 -7.69 8.65 -10.46
C PHE A 142 -7.00 7.34 -10.12
#